data_AF-A0A0C3E154-F1
#
_entry.id   AF-A0A0C3E154-F1
#
_cell.length_a   1.000
_cell.length_b   1.000
_cell.length_c   1.000
_cell.angle_alpha   90.00
_cell.angle_beta   90.00
_cell.angle_gamma   90.00
#
_symmetry.space_group_name_H-M   'P 1'
#
loop_
_entity.id
_entity.type
_entity.pdbx_description
1 polymer ?
#
loop_
_entity_poly.entity_id
_entity_poly.type
_entity_poly.pdbx_seq_one_letter_code
_entity_poly.pdbx_strand_id
1 'polypeptide(L)'
;MSLLPFPNELMPMILEALDVLSLLRCMQVCKQFQSIIQESSALLYRVSLFSALMSDVKHCNWDLPSRLEAIRRHTDAWNNLQFSTRKKMPMEHSRVLEKGQWDLVGGILVQPRFRGGISCVQMPCSIKGIPERRWIVSTEFPISHFAIDLTQDLLVAIELHQG
;
A
#
# COMPACT_ATOMS: atom_id res chain seq x y z
N MET A 1 9.16 -41.28 10.05
CA MET A 1 8.71 -41.23 11.45
C MET A 1 8.16 -39.82 11.70
N SER A 2 6.88 -39.68 12.04
CA SER A 2 6.33 -38.37 12.41
C SER A 2 6.94 -37.95 13.75
N LEU A 3 7.37 -36.69 13.84
CA LEU A 3 8.05 -36.15 15.02
C LEU A 3 7.09 -35.81 16.17
N LEU A 4 5.77 -35.83 15.90
CA LEU A 4 4.73 -35.41 16.85
C LEU A 4 3.49 -36.32 16.74
N PRO A 5 2.83 -36.65 17.86
CA PRO A 5 1.64 -37.50 17.91
C PRO A 5 0.33 -36.73 17.60
N PHE A 6 0.41 -35.60 16.88
CA PHE A 6 -0.75 -34.79 16.55
C PHE A 6 -1.29 -35.13 15.16
N PRO A 7 -2.63 -35.15 14.97
CA PRO A 7 -3.26 -35.21 13.66
C PRO A 7 -2.76 -34.07 12.75
N ASN A 8 -2.61 -34.37 11.46
CA ASN A 8 -2.12 -33.39 10.48
C ASN A 8 -3.04 -32.17 10.34
N GLU A 9 -4.31 -32.30 10.70
CA GLU A 9 -5.33 -31.25 10.65
C GLU A 9 -5.17 -30.23 11.78
N LEU A 10 -4.67 -30.64 12.95
CA LEU A 10 -4.49 -29.75 14.10
C LEU A 10 -3.23 -28.89 13.97
N MET A 11 -2.22 -29.38 13.25
CA MET A 11 -0.95 -28.70 13.10
C MET A 11 -1.08 -27.32 12.42
N PRO A 12 -1.79 -27.15 11.29
CA PRO A 12 -2.07 -25.84 10.71
C PRO A 12 -2.77 -24.90 11.69
N MET A 13 -3.76 -25.37 12.45
CA MET A 13 -4.50 -24.54 13.41
C MET A 13 -3.60 -24.00 14.52
N ILE A 14 -2.71 -24.85 15.04
CA ILE A 14 -1.72 -24.43 16.05
C ILE A 14 -0.77 -23.39 15.46
N LEU A 15 -0.26 -23.62 14.25
CA LEU A 15 0.64 -22.71 13.58
C LEU A 15 -0.04 -21.37 13.27
N GLU A 16 -1.33 -21.36 12.90
CA GLU A 16 -2.11 -20.15 12.66
C GLU A 16 -2.26 -19.28 13.93
N ALA A 17 -2.20 -19.86 15.11
CA ALA A 17 -2.24 -19.11 16.37
C ALA A 17 -0.90 -18.39 16.70
N LEU A 18 0.19 -18.73 16.02
CA LEU A 18 1.51 -18.15 16.28
C LEU A 18 1.70 -16.78 15.60
N ASP A 19 2.59 -15.95 16.15
CA ASP A 19 3.11 -14.78 15.45
C ASP A 19 4.08 -15.17 14.33
N VAL A 20 4.37 -14.25 13.41
CA VAL A 20 5.16 -14.55 12.21
C VAL A 20 6.61 -14.91 12.55
N LEU A 21 7.21 -14.31 13.58
CA LEU A 21 8.59 -14.65 13.97
C LEU A 21 8.66 -16.07 14.53
N SER A 22 7.68 -16.46 15.33
CA SER A 22 7.54 -17.83 15.82
C SER A 22 7.29 -18.83 14.68
N LEU A 23 6.45 -18.49 13.70
CA LEU A 23 6.25 -19.30 12.49
C LEU A 23 7.56 -19.53 11.72
N LEU A 24 8.33 -18.47 11.49
CA LEU A 24 9.62 -18.56 10.80
C LEU A 24 10.62 -19.45 11.56
N ARG A 25 10.62 -19.41 12.90
CA ARG A 25 11.41 -20.33 13.72
C ARG A 25 10.93 -21.77 13.57
N CYS A 26 9.61 -22.01 13.58
CA CYS A 26 9.04 -23.34 13.35
C CYS A 26 9.47 -23.94 12.01
N MET A 27 9.59 -23.14 10.93
CA MET A 27 10.11 -23.61 9.64
C MET A 27 11.53 -24.16 9.72
N GLN A 28 12.31 -23.76 10.72
CA GLN A 28 13.70 -24.20 10.92
C GLN A 28 13.81 -25.41 11.86
N VAL A 29 12.72 -25.81 12.54
CA VAL A 29 12.72 -26.92 13.51
C VAL A 29 12.73 -28.28 12.80
N CYS A 30 11.82 -28.48 11.84
CA CYS A 30 11.72 -29.75 11.11
C CYS A 30 11.08 -29.59 9.73
N LYS A 31 11.35 -30.57 8.84
CA LYS A 31 10.80 -30.62 7.48
C LYS A 31 9.26 -30.68 7.44
N GLN A 32 8.64 -31.29 8.45
CA GLN A 32 7.18 -31.39 8.53
C GLN A 32 6.55 -30.00 8.75
N PHE A 33 7.08 -29.20 9.67
CA PHE A 33 6.60 -27.83 9.91
C PHE A 33 6.83 -26.96 8.68
N GLN A 34 8.02 -27.08 8.08
CA GLN A 34 8.33 -26.36 6.86
C GLN A 34 7.33 -26.67 5.74
N SER A 35 7.03 -27.95 5.49
CA SER A 35 6.06 -28.38 4.47
C SER A 35 4.65 -27.87 4.77
N ILE A 36 4.16 -28.02 6.01
CA ILE A 36 2.82 -27.52 6.39
C ILE A 36 2.72 -26.00 6.18
N ILE A 37 3.74 -25.24 6.58
CA ILE A 37 3.76 -23.79 6.40
C ILE A 37 3.82 -23.43 4.92
N GLN A 38 4.62 -24.14 4.11
CA GLN A 38 4.75 -23.89 2.67
C GLN A 38 3.52 -24.31 1.84
N GLU A 39 2.75 -25.28 2.31
CA GLU A 39 1.55 -25.76 1.61
C GLU A 39 0.30 -24.97 2.01
N SER A 40 0.31 -24.31 3.17
CA SER A 40 -0.79 -23.46 3.62
C SER A 40 -0.70 -22.05 3.03
N SER A 41 -1.65 -21.71 2.16
CA SER A 41 -1.79 -20.35 1.61
C SER A 41 -2.01 -19.30 2.72
N ALA A 42 -2.72 -19.64 3.80
CA ALA A 42 -2.96 -18.73 4.92
C ALA A 42 -1.67 -18.39 5.67
N LEU A 43 -0.86 -19.41 6.00
CA LEU A 43 0.41 -19.22 6.70
C LEU A 43 1.44 -18.49 5.82
N LEU A 44 1.59 -18.91 4.56
CA LEU A 44 2.46 -18.24 3.60
C LEU A 44 2.07 -16.78 3.36
N TYR A 45 0.77 -16.48 3.32
CA TYR A 45 0.29 -15.12 3.13
C TYR A 45 0.70 -14.22 4.29
N ARG A 46 0.57 -14.69 5.53
CA ARG A 46 1.04 -13.94 6.72
C ARG A 46 2.55 -13.71 6.70
N VAL A 47 3.32 -14.73 6.33
CA VAL A 47 4.79 -14.59 6.17
C VAL A 47 5.14 -13.58 5.09
N SER A 48 4.43 -13.63 3.95
CA SER A 48 4.66 -12.73 2.81
C SER A 48 4.30 -11.27 3.14
N LEU A 49 3.21 -11.06 3.89
CA LEU A 49 2.84 -9.73 4.40
C LEU A 49 3.94 -9.17 5.31
N PHE A 50 4.42 -9.99 6.24
CA PHE A 50 5.49 -9.61 7.15
C PHE A 50 6.77 -9.26 6.39
N SER A 51 7.20 -10.07 5.41
CA SER A 51 8.42 -9.79 4.64
C SER A 51 8.31 -8.53 3.78
N ALA A 52 7.11 -8.20 3.30
CA ALA A 52 6.85 -7.00 2.53
C ALA A 52 6.56 -5.76 3.38
N LEU A 53 6.60 -5.87 4.72
CA LEU A 53 6.20 -4.82 5.67
C LEU A 53 4.77 -4.31 5.42
N MET A 54 3.87 -5.22 5.07
CA MET A 54 2.48 -4.96 4.75
C MET A 54 1.54 -5.53 5.81
N SER A 55 0.35 -4.93 5.90
CA SER A 55 -0.75 -5.44 6.70
C SER A 55 -1.93 -5.80 5.80
N ASP A 56 -2.68 -6.84 6.16
CA ASP A 56 -3.90 -7.18 5.46
C ASP A 56 -4.99 -6.14 5.72
N VAL A 57 -5.96 -6.06 4.80
CA VAL A 57 -7.14 -5.21 4.93
C VAL A 57 -8.31 -6.08 5.39
N LYS A 58 -9.05 -5.63 6.42
CA LYS A 58 -10.19 -6.37 7.01
C LYS A 58 -11.26 -6.78 5.99
N HIS A 59 -11.43 -6.00 4.92
CA HIS A 59 -12.43 -6.22 3.88
C HIS A 59 -11.73 -6.36 2.53
N CYS A 60 -11.44 -7.60 2.14
CA CYS A 60 -10.92 -7.92 0.83
C CYS A 60 -11.74 -9.08 0.25
N ASN A 61 -12.25 -8.89 -0.96
CA ASN A 61 -13.12 -9.87 -1.63
C ASN A 61 -12.34 -10.98 -2.35
N TRP A 62 -11.02 -10.98 -2.22
CA TRP A 62 -10.15 -11.99 -2.83
C TRP A 62 -9.98 -13.18 -1.89
N ASP A 63 -9.96 -14.38 -2.46
CA ASP A 63 -9.53 -15.59 -1.79
C ASP A 63 -8.03 -15.53 -1.44
N LEU A 64 -7.62 -16.30 -0.43
CA LEU A 64 -6.25 -16.29 0.08
C LEU A 64 -5.18 -16.58 -1.00
N PRO A 65 -5.36 -17.57 -1.90
CA PRO A 65 -4.43 -17.79 -3.00
C PRO A 65 -4.23 -16.55 -3.88
N SER A 66 -5.30 -15.86 -4.27
CA SER A 66 -5.20 -14.63 -5.06
C SER A 66 -4.50 -13.50 -4.31
N ARG A 67 -4.73 -13.37 -3.00
CA ARG A 67 -4.01 -12.39 -2.16
C ARG A 67 -2.52 -12.70 -2.06
N LEU A 68 -2.16 -13.97 -1.87
CA LEU A 68 -0.77 -14.43 -1.84
C LEU A 68 -0.08 -14.17 -3.19
N GLU A 69 -0.77 -14.41 -4.30
CA GLU A 69 -0.26 -14.14 -5.62
C GLU A 69 -0.08 -12.64 -5.88
N ALA A 70 -0.96 -11.80 -5.34
CA ALA A 70 -0.86 -10.35 -5.42
C ALA A 70 0.39 -9.81 -4.72
N ILE A 71 0.67 -10.29 -3.50
CA ILE A 71 1.81 -9.83 -2.73
C ILE A 71 3.13 -10.34 -3.32
N ARG A 72 3.16 -11.55 -3.90
CA ARG A 72 4.30 -12.05 -4.66
C ARG A 72 4.60 -11.15 -5.85
N ARG A 73 3.61 -10.92 -6.73
CA ARG A 73 3.76 -10.01 -7.87
C ARG A 73 4.20 -8.61 -7.47
N HIS A 74 3.65 -8.07 -6.38
CA HIS A 74 4.09 -6.80 -5.83
C HIS A 74 5.56 -6.83 -5.41
N THR A 75 5.96 -7.83 -4.62
CA THR A 75 7.31 -7.97 -4.07
C THR A 75 8.34 -8.16 -5.18
N ASP A 76 8.03 -8.99 -6.18
CA ASP A 76 8.87 -9.23 -7.35
C ASP A 76 9.02 -7.96 -8.21
N ALA A 77 7.94 -7.20 -8.42
CA ALA A 77 8.00 -5.94 -9.15
C ALA A 77 8.92 -4.93 -8.45
N TRP A 78 8.89 -4.85 -7.11
CA TRP A 78 9.78 -3.96 -6.36
C TRP A 78 11.23 -4.43 -6.34
N ASN A 79 11.46 -5.73 -6.15
CA ASN A 79 12.82 -6.31 -6.13
C ASN A 79 13.53 -6.16 -7.48
N ASN A 80 12.77 -6.21 -8.58
CA ASN A 80 13.31 -6.17 -9.94
C ASN A 80 13.06 -4.83 -10.67
N LEU A 81 12.42 -3.86 -10.02
CA LEU A 81 11.98 -2.58 -10.61
C LEU A 81 11.10 -2.74 -11.88
N GLN A 82 10.30 -3.81 -11.93
CA GLN A 82 9.42 -4.16 -13.04
C GLN A 82 7.96 -3.82 -12.73
N PHE A 83 7.63 -2.53 -12.80
CA PHE A 83 6.28 -2.05 -12.50
C PHE A 83 5.32 -2.25 -13.69
N SER A 84 4.09 -2.67 -13.40
CA SER A 84 3.06 -2.91 -14.42
C SER A 84 2.59 -1.64 -15.14
N THR A 85 2.82 -0.47 -14.56
CA THR A 85 2.33 0.80 -15.10
C THR A 85 3.30 1.91 -14.76
N ARG A 86 3.61 2.75 -15.75
CA ARG A 86 4.40 3.96 -15.59
C ARG A 86 3.69 5.12 -16.27
N LYS A 87 3.49 6.21 -15.55
CA LYS A 87 2.88 7.42 -16.10
C LYS A 87 3.69 8.65 -15.72
N LYS A 88 3.88 9.56 -16.67
CA LYS A 88 4.48 10.87 -16.41
C LYS A 88 3.35 11.87 -16.16
N MET A 89 3.40 12.55 -15.02
CA MET A 89 2.45 13.61 -14.69
C MET A 89 3.07 14.97 -15.03
N PRO A 90 2.43 15.81 -15.84
CA PRO A 90 2.87 17.18 -15.99
C PRO A 90 2.68 17.89 -14.65
N MET A 91 3.71 18.60 -14.19
CA MET A 91 3.59 19.41 -12.99
C MET A 91 2.88 20.72 -13.31
N GLU A 92 1.88 21.07 -12.50
CA GLU A 92 1.26 22.39 -12.53
C GLU A 92 2.31 23.40 -12.06
N HIS A 93 2.82 24.23 -12.99
CA HIS A 93 3.74 25.30 -12.65
C HIS A 93 2.91 26.48 -12.15
N SER A 94 2.80 26.64 -10.83
CA SER A 94 2.32 27.90 -10.28
C SER A 94 3.45 28.92 -10.42
N ARG A 95 3.26 29.97 -11.23
CA ARG A 95 4.24 31.09 -11.35
C ARG A 95 4.49 31.80 -10.01
N VAL A 96 3.64 31.56 -9.01
CA VAL A 96 3.72 32.15 -7.66
C VAL A 96 4.84 31.53 -6.82
N LEU A 97 5.20 30.27 -7.05
CA LEU A 97 6.23 29.57 -6.28
C LEU A 97 7.31 29.08 -7.25
N GLU A 98 8.52 29.65 -7.16
CA GLU A 98 9.67 29.29 -8.01
C GLU A 98 10.03 27.79 -7.96
N LYS A 99 9.60 27.10 -6.89
CA LYS A 99 9.59 25.64 -6.79
C LYS A 99 8.14 25.20 -6.60
N GLY A 100 7.50 24.72 -7.66
CA GLY A 100 6.11 24.28 -7.62
C GLY A 100 5.86 23.32 -6.45
N GLN A 101 5.05 23.73 -5.49
CA GLN A 101 4.69 22.90 -4.36
C GLN A 101 3.78 21.77 -4.84
N TRP A 102 4.04 20.55 -4.40
CA TRP A 102 3.17 19.41 -4.63
C TRP A 102 3.28 18.48 -3.43
N ASP A 103 2.26 17.67 -3.24
CA ASP A 103 2.26 16.61 -2.25
C ASP A 103 1.70 15.32 -2.88
N LEU A 104 2.14 14.16 -2.40
CA LEU A 104 1.64 12.86 -2.82
C LEU A 104 1.26 12.07 -1.57
N VAL A 105 -0.03 12.14 -1.22
CA VAL A 105 -0.53 11.57 0.04
C VAL A 105 -1.64 10.58 -0.26
N GLY A 106 -1.56 9.37 0.33
CA GLY A 106 -2.57 8.32 0.13
C GLY A 106 -2.82 7.89 -1.32
N GLY A 107 -1.84 8.09 -2.20
CA GLY A 107 -1.99 7.83 -3.63
C GLY A 107 -2.72 8.93 -4.41
N ILE A 108 -2.89 10.13 -3.83
CA ILE A 108 -3.41 11.31 -4.51
C ILE A 108 -2.27 12.32 -4.66
N LEU A 109 -1.94 12.68 -5.90
CA LEU A 109 -1.04 13.80 -6.20
C LEU A 109 -1.85 15.09 -6.13
N VAL A 110 -1.31 16.06 -5.41
CA VAL A 110 -1.98 17.31 -5.08
C VAL A 110 -1.06 18.47 -5.46
N GLN A 111 -1.61 19.42 -6.23
CA GLN A 111 -0.83 20.54 -6.77
C GLN A 111 -1.66 21.83 -6.72
N PRO A 112 -1.11 22.97 -6.25
CA PRO A 112 -1.78 24.25 -6.28
C PRO A 112 -1.87 24.74 -7.73
N ARG A 113 -2.96 25.40 -8.06
CA ARG A 113 -3.19 25.95 -9.39
C ARG A 113 -2.87 27.44 -9.40
N PHE A 114 -2.42 27.93 -10.56
CA PHE A 114 -2.05 29.34 -10.74
C PHE A 114 -3.21 30.32 -10.48
N ARG A 115 -4.45 29.95 -10.80
CA ARG A 115 -5.65 30.81 -10.62
C ARG A 115 -6.38 30.55 -9.29
N GLY A 116 -5.72 29.95 -8.32
CA GLY A 116 -6.37 29.46 -7.10
C GLY A 116 -6.94 28.05 -7.27
N GLY A 117 -7.15 27.39 -6.15
CA GLY A 117 -7.55 26.00 -6.04
C GLY A 117 -6.39 25.01 -6.12
N ILE A 118 -6.75 23.75 -6.01
CA ILE A 118 -5.86 22.60 -5.94
C ILE A 118 -6.31 21.56 -6.97
N SER A 119 -5.39 21.12 -7.80
CA SER A 119 -5.55 19.99 -8.71
C SER A 119 -5.21 18.70 -7.98
N CYS A 120 -6.12 17.74 -8.04
CA CYS A 120 -5.97 16.43 -7.42
C CYS A 120 -6.01 15.33 -8.49
N VAL A 121 -5.05 14.41 -8.41
CA VAL A 121 -4.95 13.24 -9.29
C VAL A 121 -4.80 11.99 -8.44
N GLN A 122 -5.86 11.19 -8.35
CA GLN A 122 -5.80 9.87 -7.74
C GLN A 122 -5.05 8.92 -8.67
N MET A 123 -3.95 8.35 -8.18
CA MET A 123 -3.15 7.39 -8.91
C MET A 123 -3.92 6.08 -9.08
N PRO A 124 -3.90 5.49 -10.30
CA PRO A 124 -4.51 4.20 -10.51
C PRO A 124 -3.73 3.12 -9.73
N CYS A 125 -4.45 2.12 -9.22
CA CYS A 125 -3.87 0.93 -8.63
C CYS A 125 -4.54 -0.31 -9.21
N SER A 126 -3.89 -0.95 -10.18
CA SER A 126 -4.43 -2.13 -10.88
C SER A 126 -4.71 -3.30 -9.93
N ILE A 127 -3.86 -3.47 -8.90
CA ILE A 127 -4.05 -4.52 -7.88
C ILE A 127 -5.34 -4.28 -7.09
N LYS A 128 -5.63 -3.02 -6.72
CA LYS A 128 -6.82 -2.69 -5.93
C LYS A 128 -8.04 -2.33 -6.79
N GLY A 129 -7.94 -2.40 -8.12
CA GLY A 129 -8.98 -1.94 -9.04
C GLY A 129 -9.30 -0.44 -8.92
N ILE A 130 -8.36 0.36 -8.39
CA ILE A 130 -8.57 1.80 -8.20
C ILE A 130 -8.33 2.49 -9.54
N PRO A 131 -9.33 3.18 -10.11
CA PRO A 131 -9.15 3.92 -11.36
C PRO A 131 -8.41 5.24 -11.10
N GLU A 132 -7.82 5.79 -12.15
CA GLU A 132 -7.37 7.18 -12.11
C GLU A 132 -8.58 8.11 -12.05
N ARG A 133 -8.54 9.12 -11.17
CA ARG A 133 -9.54 10.18 -11.10
C ARG A 133 -8.87 11.54 -10.99
N ARG A 134 -9.50 12.55 -11.57
CA ARG A 134 -9.02 13.94 -11.54
C ARG A 134 -10.16 14.84 -11.11
N TRP A 135 -9.86 15.73 -10.17
CA TRP A 135 -10.81 16.74 -9.71
C TRP A 135 -10.06 17.98 -9.24
N ILE A 136 -10.80 19.05 -9.02
CA ILE A 136 -10.27 20.32 -8.54
C ILE A 136 -11.01 20.70 -7.28
N VAL A 137 -10.25 21.07 -6.25
CA VAL A 137 -10.79 21.74 -5.05
C VAL A 137 -10.58 23.23 -5.25
N SER A 138 -11.66 24.00 -5.30
CA SER A 138 -11.56 25.45 -5.50
C SER A 138 -11.20 26.12 -4.18
N THR A 139 -10.35 27.16 -4.24
CA THR A 139 -10.11 28.09 -3.13
C THR A 139 -10.46 29.48 -3.60
N GLU A 140 -10.94 30.33 -2.69
CA GLU A 140 -11.29 31.72 -3.00
C GLU A 140 -10.05 32.61 -3.15
N PHE A 141 -8.89 32.10 -2.80
CA PHE A 141 -7.62 32.81 -2.78
C PHE A 141 -6.49 32.03 -3.49
N PRO A 142 -5.46 32.71 -4.00
CA PRO A 142 -4.22 32.07 -4.45
C PRO A 142 -3.47 31.44 -3.27
N ILE A 143 -2.97 30.22 -3.45
CA ILE A 143 -2.34 29.45 -2.38
C ILE A 143 -0.82 29.71 -2.37
N SER A 144 -0.29 30.11 -1.20
CA SER A 144 1.16 30.17 -0.96
C SER A 144 1.72 28.85 -0.44
N HIS A 145 0.98 28.19 0.47
CA HIS A 145 1.34 26.90 1.04
C HIS A 145 0.10 26.04 1.30
N PHE A 146 0.22 24.72 1.19
CA PHE A 146 -0.83 23.79 1.65
C PHE A 146 -0.24 22.56 2.34
N ALA A 147 -1.06 21.88 3.12
CA ALA A 147 -0.76 20.60 3.76
C ALA A 147 -2.03 19.73 3.82
N ILE A 148 -1.86 18.41 3.76
CA ILE A 148 -2.96 17.44 3.87
C ILE A 148 -2.67 16.44 4.98
N ASP A 149 -3.67 16.20 5.83
CA ASP A 149 -3.69 15.09 6.79
C ASP A 149 -4.90 14.19 6.49
N LEU A 150 -4.64 13.04 5.89
CA LEU A 150 -5.68 12.05 5.57
C LEU A 150 -6.28 11.38 6.82
N THR A 151 -5.57 11.38 7.95
CA THR A 151 -6.08 10.77 9.18
C THR A 151 -7.18 11.60 9.83
N GLN A 152 -7.18 12.90 9.56
CA GLN A 152 -8.15 13.88 10.06
C GLN A 152 -9.13 14.35 8.98
N ASP A 153 -9.02 13.82 7.75
CA ASP A 153 -9.78 14.31 6.59
C ASP A 153 -9.63 15.84 6.39
N LEU A 154 -8.39 16.33 6.49
CA LEU A 154 -8.08 17.76 6.58
C LEU A 154 -7.16 18.23 5.45
N LEU A 155 -7.55 19.34 4.82
CA LEU A 155 -6.72 20.13 3.90
C LEU A 155 -6.58 21.54 4.47
N VAL A 156 -5.35 22.00 4.65
CA VAL A 156 -5.04 23.37 5.07
C VAL A 156 -4.38 24.09 3.91
N ALA A 157 -4.85 25.28 3.57
CA ALA A 157 -4.26 26.16 2.57
C ALA A 157 -4.04 27.56 3.15
N ILE A 158 -2.88 28.13 2.90
CA ILE A 158 -2.48 29.47 3.32
C ILE A 158 -2.58 30.38 2.10
N GLU A 159 -3.27 31.50 2.28
CA GLU A 159 -3.38 32.54 1.25
C GLU A 159 -2.02 33.17 0.93
N LEU A 160 -1.81 33.50 -0.34
CA LEU A 160 -0.73 34.36 -0.77
C LEU A 160 -1.11 35.82 -0.51
N HIS A 161 -0.54 36.42 0.53
CA HIS A 161 -0.67 37.85 0.76
C HIS A 161 0.11 38.63 -0.31
N GLN A 162 -0.57 39.52 -1.03
CA GLN A 162 0.07 40.53 -1.85
C GLN A 162 0.52 41.66 -0.92
N GLY A 163 1.84 41.80 -0.75
CA GLY A 163 2.44 42.99 -0.14
C GLY A 163 2.48 44.15 -1.12
#